data_AF-A0A9D3MKS3-F1
#
_entry.id   AF-A0A9D3MKS3-F1
#
_cell.length_a   1.000
_cell.length_b   1.000
_cell.length_c   1.000
_cell.angle_alpha   90.00
_cell.angle_beta   90.00
_cell.angle_gamma   90.00
#
_symmetry.space_group_name_H-M   'P 1'
#
loop_
_entity.id
_entity.type
_entity.pdbx_description
1 polymer ?
#
loop_
_entity_poly.entity_id
_entity_poly.type
_entity_poly.pdbx_seq_one_letter_code
_entity_poly.pdbx_strand_id
1 'polypeptide(L)'
;MLKGLSGLRTLMLRSNRIGCVSNSSFTGLSSVRLLSLYDNQITGMTPGAFDTLHSLSTLNLLANPFNCNCHLAWLGEWLRKKRIVTGNPRCQNPYFLKEIPIQDVAIQDFACDDGNDESSCSPLTRCPAECTCLDTVVRCSNKALKTLPKGIPREVTELYLDGNQFTQVPKELSTYRHLTLIDLSNNQISTLSNQSFSNMSELLTLILSYNRLRCIPVKAFDGLKSLRLLSLHGNDIAVIPEGAFQDLSALSHLALGANPLYCDCNMQWLSEWVKSGYKEPGIARCAGPGEMTDKLLLTTPSKKFTCQGPVDVSILAKCNPCLSNPCKNDGTCNNDPVDFYRCTCPYGFKGQDCDVPIHACISNPCKNGGTCHLKEGEESSFWCVCADGFEGEACEVNVDDCDDNDCENNSTCVDGINNYTCQCAPEYTGEAAARQTTPPRAILPPQKHRAIDTSLSLWARPSLV
;
A
#
# COMPACT_ATOMS: atom_id res chain seq x y z
N MET A 1 -38.47 11.25 -11.72
CA MET A 1 -39.44 10.80 -10.70
C MET A 1 -40.90 11.13 -11.04
N LEU A 2 -41.22 12.21 -11.77
CA LEU A 2 -42.63 12.62 -12.04
C LEU A 2 -43.08 12.45 -13.52
N LYS A 3 -42.39 11.61 -14.30
CA LYS A 3 -42.74 11.39 -15.73
C LYS A 3 -44.09 10.68 -15.84
N GLY A 4 -44.98 11.16 -16.72
CA GLY A 4 -46.30 10.56 -16.99
C GLY A 4 -47.49 11.22 -16.30
N LEU A 5 -47.27 12.17 -15.38
CA LEU A 5 -48.33 12.86 -14.64
C LEU A 5 -48.83 14.15 -15.36
N SER A 6 -49.07 14.07 -16.66
CA SER A 6 -49.36 15.24 -17.51
C SER A 6 -50.68 15.96 -17.16
N GLY A 7 -51.62 15.30 -16.49
CA GLY A 7 -52.91 15.87 -16.07
C GLY A 7 -52.91 16.51 -14.68
N LEU A 8 -51.79 16.47 -13.94
CA LEU A 8 -51.72 16.98 -12.58
C LEU A 8 -51.90 18.50 -12.55
N ARG A 9 -52.84 19.01 -11.74
CA ARG A 9 -53.12 20.46 -11.59
C ARG A 9 -52.53 21.09 -10.34
N THR A 10 -52.35 20.30 -9.30
CA THR A 10 -51.86 20.76 -7.99
C THR A 10 -50.76 19.82 -7.54
N LEU A 11 -49.59 20.37 -7.22
CA LEU A 11 -48.46 19.63 -6.68
C LEU A 11 -48.02 20.26 -5.36
N MET A 12 -48.19 19.53 -4.26
CA MET A 12 -47.82 19.97 -2.92
C MET A 12 -46.61 19.17 -2.44
N LEU A 13 -45.46 19.82 -2.37
CA LEU A 13 -44.18 19.29 -1.86
C LEU A 13 -43.76 20.03 -0.57
N ARG A 14 -44.75 20.41 0.24
CA ARG A 14 -44.57 21.17 1.48
C ARG A 14 -43.91 20.32 2.58
N SER A 15 -43.08 20.93 3.44
CA SER A 15 -42.51 20.31 4.64
C SER A 15 -41.70 19.04 4.32
N ASN A 16 -40.88 19.15 3.27
CA ASN A 16 -39.96 18.09 2.83
C ASN A 16 -38.50 18.54 3.09
N ARG A 17 -37.54 17.74 2.61
CA ARG A 17 -36.10 18.03 2.73
C ARG A 17 -35.45 18.36 1.38
N ILE A 18 -36.18 19.08 0.52
CA ILE A 18 -35.67 19.44 -0.81
C ILE A 18 -34.59 20.51 -0.63
N GLY A 19 -33.35 20.19 -1.01
CA GLY A 19 -32.21 21.11 -0.94
C GLY A 19 -31.96 21.93 -2.21
N CYS A 20 -32.40 21.42 -3.37
CA CYS A 20 -32.19 22.05 -4.68
C CYS A 20 -33.31 21.69 -5.66
N VAL A 21 -33.54 22.56 -6.67
CA VAL A 21 -34.48 22.32 -7.77
C VAL A 21 -33.78 22.52 -9.12
N SER A 22 -33.87 21.53 -9.99
CA SER A 22 -33.25 21.52 -11.32
C SER A 22 -34.25 21.80 -12.46
N ASN A 23 -33.77 22.16 -13.65
CA ASN A 23 -34.54 22.31 -14.88
C ASN A 23 -35.28 21.03 -15.30
N SER A 24 -34.84 19.87 -14.81
CA SER A 24 -35.46 18.57 -15.07
C SER A 24 -36.49 18.16 -14.01
N SER A 25 -36.55 18.85 -12.87
CA SER A 25 -37.33 18.41 -11.70
C SER A 25 -38.83 18.33 -11.98
N PHE A 26 -39.35 19.21 -12.83
CA PHE A 26 -40.78 19.31 -13.17
C PHE A 26 -41.10 19.07 -14.65
N THR A 27 -40.17 18.46 -15.39
CA THR A 27 -40.41 18.13 -16.81
C THR A 27 -41.62 17.24 -16.97
N GLY A 28 -42.52 17.59 -17.91
CA GLY A 28 -43.74 16.82 -18.19
C GLY A 28 -44.97 17.19 -17.36
N LEU A 29 -44.86 18.16 -16.45
CA LEU A 29 -45.96 18.63 -15.59
C LEU A 29 -46.64 19.91 -16.13
N SER A 30 -46.93 19.96 -17.43
CA SER A 30 -47.43 21.17 -18.11
C SER A 30 -48.77 21.70 -17.60
N SER A 31 -49.60 20.84 -16.99
CA SER A 31 -50.94 21.18 -16.47
C SER A 31 -50.95 21.74 -15.05
N VAL A 32 -49.81 21.73 -14.34
CA VAL A 32 -49.76 22.16 -12.94
C VAL A 32 -49.99 23.68 -12.85
N ARG A 33 -50.99 24.06 -12.06
CA ARG A 33 -51.38 25.45 -11.77
C ARG A 33 -50.86 25.91 -10.41
N LEU A 34 -50.85 25.02 -9.43
CA LEU A 34 -50.33 25.31 -8.09
C LEU A 34 -49.18 24.37 -7.77
N LEU A 35 -48.00 24.95 -7.52
CA LEU A 35 -46.83 24.26 -6.99
C LEU A 35 -46.50 24.85 -5.61
N SER A 36 -46.45 23.99 -4.58
CA SER A 36 -46.00 24.41 -3.25
C SER A 36 -44.70 23.69 -2.88
N LEU A 37 -43.64 24.46 -2.66
CA LEU A 37 -42.34 24.05 -2.11
C LEU A 37 -42.10 24.68 -0.73
N TYR A 38 -43.18 25.09 -0.06
CA TYR A 38 -43.14 25.70 1.28
C TYR A 38 -42.41 24.81 2.28
N ASP A 39 -41.60 25.40 3.16
CA ASP A 39 -40.94 24.71 4.27
C ASP A 39 -40.08 23.54 3.78
N ASN A 40 -39.02 23.89 3.06
CA ASN A 40 -38.00 22.96 2.58
C ASN A 40 -36.62 23.52 2.94
N GLN A 41 -35.56 22.92 2.38
CA GLN A 41 -34.17 23.31 2.63
C GLN A 41 -33.52 23.91 1.39
N ILE A 42 -34.31 24.54 0.51
CA ILE A 42 -33.83 25.01 -0.79
C ILE A 42 -32.88 26.19 -0.61
N THR A 43 -31.62 26.00 -1.00
CA THR A 43 -30.60 27.05 -0.99
C THR A 43 -30.44 27.73 -2.35
N GLY A 44 -30.73 27.03 -3.45
CA GLY A 44 -30.71 27.61 -4.80
C GLY A 44 -31.57 26.84 -5.81
N MET A 45 -31.54 27.27 -7.08
CA MET A 45 -32.23 26.60 -8.19
C MET A 45 -31.49 26.80 -9.52
N THR A 46 -31.55 25.85 -10.45
CA THR A 46 -30.96 26.04 -11.80
C THR A 46 -31.86 26.89 -12.69
N PRO A 47 -31.29 27.70 -13.61
CA PRO A 47 -32.06 28.39 -14.64
C PRO A 47 -33.02 27.46 -15.39
N GLY A 48 -34.25 27.92 -15.58
CA GLY A 48 -35.29 27.17 -16.30
C GLY A 48 -35.97 26.05 -15.50
N ALA A 49 -35.78 25.98 -14.17
CA ALA A 49 -36.47 25.06 -13.24
C ALA A 49 -37.99 24.95 -13.45
N PHE A 50 -38.63 26.04 -13.89
CA PHE A 50 -40.09 26.14 -14.02
C PHE A 50 -40.57 26.27 -15.47
N ASP A 51 -39.69 26.19 -16.47
CA ASP A 51 -40.03 26.52 -17.85
C ASP A 51 -41.07 25.58 -18.47
N THR A 52 -41.07 24.32 -18.02
CA THR A 52 -42.02 23.30 -18.48
C THR A 52 -43.40 23.41 -17.82
N LEU A 53 -43.55 24.28 -16.80
CA LEU A 53 -44.80 24.47 -16.06
C LEU A 53 -45.65 25.57 -16.71
N HIS A 54 -46.11 25.33 -17.94
CA HIS A 54 -46.80 26.33 -18.75
C HIS A 54 -48.11 26.86 -18.14
N SER A 55 -48.78 26.07 -17.30
CA SER A 55 -50.05 26.45 -16.66
C SER A 55 -49.91 27.06 -15.26
N LEU A 56 -48.68 27.29 -14.78
CA LEU A 56 -48.43 27.70 -13.41
C LEU A 56 -49.02 29.08 -13.10
N SER A 57 -49.86 29.16 -12.08
CA SER A 57 -50.46 30.41 -11.58
C SER A 57 -50.02 30.75 -10.15
N THR A 58 -49.68 29.74 -9.36
CA THR A 58 -49.33 29.89 -7.94
C THR A 58 -48.11 29.05 -7.61
N LEU A 59 -47.09 29.67 -7.03
CA LEU A 59 -45.82 29.06 -6.65
C LEU A 59 -45.49 29.44 -5.21
N ASN A 60 -45.57 28.52 -4.25
CA ASN A 60 -45.19 28.85 -2.88
C ASN A 60 -43.73 28.43 -2.61
N LEU A 61 -42.84 29.42 -2.44
CA LEU A 61 -41.42 29.22 -2.12
C LEU A 61 -41.03 29.63 -0.69
N LEU A 62 -41.99 30.02 0.14
CA LEU A 62 -41.73 30.53 1.49
C LEU A 62 -41.09 29.47 2.41
N ALA A 63 -40.43 29.93 3.47
CA ALA A 63 -39.72 29.08 4.43
C ALA A 63 -38.66 28.19 3.75
N ASN A 64 -37.75 28.80 3.01
CA ASN A 64 -36.57 28.14 2.42
C ASN A 64 -35.32 29.01 2.63
N PRO A 65 -34.16 28.42 2.95
CA PRO A 65 -32.92 29.14 3.25
C PRO A 65 -32.16 29.58 1.98
N PHE A 66 -32.76 30.43 1.14
CA PHE A 66 -32.17 30.84 -0.14
C PHE A 66 -30.83 31.55 0.02
N ASN A 67 -29.85 31.14 -0.79
CA ASN A 67 -28.56 31.81 -0.96
C ASN A 67 -28.57 32.64 -2.24
N CYS A 68 -28.72 33.96 -2.08
CA CYS A 68 -28.82 34.94 -3.15
C CYS A 68 -27.44 35.35 -3.67
N ASN A 69 -26.75 34.40 -4.27
CA ASN A 69 -25.48 34.57 -4.96
C ASN A 69 -25.68 34.73 -6.49
N CYS A 70 -24.59 34.81 -7.26
CA CYS A 70 -24.65 34.90 -8.72
C CYS A 70 -25.48 33.79 -9.39
N HIS A 71 -25.53 32.58 -8.81
CA HIS A 71 -26.25 31.43 -9.35
C HIS A 71 -27.78 31.54 -9.21
N LEU A 72 -28.28 32.36 -8.28
CA LEU A 72 -29.73 32.56 -8.05
C LEU A 72 -30.29 33.83 -8.74
N ALA A 73 -29.44 34.63 -9.36
CA ALA A 73 -29.78 35.89 -10.02
C ALA A 73 -30.98 35.76 -11.00
N TRP A 74 -31.00 34.68 -11.78
CA TRP A 74 -32.06 34.40 -12.74
C TRP A 74 -33.45 34.28 -12.09
N LEU A 75 -33.52 33.78 -10.85
CA LEU A 75 -34.79 33.56 -10.16
C LEU A 75 -35.41 34.90 -9.76
N GLY A 76 -34.60 35.86 -9.30
CA GLY A 76 -35.06 37.22 -9.01
C GLY A 76 -35.65 37.89 -10.25
N GLU A 77 -34.95 37.81 -11.39
CA GLU A 77 -35.46 38.32 -12.66
C GLU A 77 -36.74 37.61 -13.11
N TRP A 78 -36.78 36.28 -12.99
CA TRP A 78 -37.92 35.48 -13.38
C TRP A 78 -39.17 35.80 -12.54
N LEU A 79 -39.02 35.94 -11.22
CA LEU A 79 -40.09 36.33 -10.30
C LEU A 79 -40.65 37.72 -10.64
N ARG A 80 -39.77 38.69 -10.95
CA ARG A 80 -40.17 40.05 -11.36
C ARG A 80 -40.94 40.07 -12.68
N LYS A 81 -40.58 39.20 -13.64
CA LYS A 81 -41.18 39.16 -14.98
C LYS A 81 -42.49 38.35 -15.03
N LYS A 82 -42.65 37.34 -14.18
CA LYS A 82 -43.79 36.42 -14.22
C LYS A 82 -44.95 36.91 -13.37
N ARG A 83 -46.15 36.91 -13.97
CA ARG A 83 -47.41 37.27 -13.30
C ARG A 83 -48.00 36.05 -12.56
N ILE A 84 -47.32 35.57 -11.54
CA ILE A 84 -47.78 34.45 -10.71
C ILE A 84 -47.72 34.81 -9.22
N VAL A 85 -48.53 34.13 -8.39
CA VAL A 85 -48.57 34.38 -6.94
C VAL A 85 -47.44 33.59 -6.27
N THR A 86 -46.42 34.29 -5.74
CA THR A 86 -45.17 33.66 -5.25
C THR A 86 -44.97 33.68 -3.74
N GLY A 87 -45.72 34.53 -3.04
CA GLY A 87 -45.58 34.73 -1.59
C GLY A 87 -44.34 35.53 -1.16
N ASN A 88 -43.57 36.10 -2.09
CA ASN A 88 -42.34 36.88 -1.83
C ASN A 88 -41.27 36.11 -1.03
N PRO A 89 -40.61 35.11 -1.64
CA PRO A 89 -39.49 34.42 -1.00
C PRO A 89 -38.34 35.40 -0.69
N ARG A 90 -37.67 35.19 0.44
CA ARG A 90 -36.61 36.07 0.95
C ARG A 90 -35.26 35.35 0.97
N CYS A 91 -34.20 36.12 0.77
CA CYS A 91 -32.82 35.66 0.91
C CYS A 91 -32.50 35.38 2.38
N GLN A 92 -31.75 34.30 2.63
CA GLN A 92 -31.17 34.00 3.94
C GLN A 92 -29.66 34.30 3.95
N ASN A 93 -29.00 34.09 2.81
CA ASN A 93 -27.59 34.36 2.58
C ASN A 93 -27.43 35.14 1.26
N PRO A 94 -26.29 35.83 1.06
CA PRO A 94 -25.31 36.23 2.07
C PRO A 94 -25.92 37.17 3.14
N TYR A 95 -25.23 37.37 4.26
CA TYR A 95 -25.78 38.10 5.43
C TYR A 95 -26.31 39.49 5.09
N PHE A 96 -25.68 40.21 4.15
CA PHE A 96 -26.09 41.54 3.73
C PHE A 96 -27.38 41.56 2.90
N LEU A 97 -27.81 40.42 2.34
CA LEU A 97 -29.11 40.28 1.64
C LEU A 97 -30.18 39.62 2.51
N LYS A 98 -29.87 39.25 3.76
CA LYS A 98 -30.78 38.50 4.61
C LYS A 98 -32.12 39.24 4.79
N GLU A 99 -33.21 38.49 4.71
CA GLU A 99 -34.60 38.96 4.73
C GLU A 99 -35.04 39.81 3.53
N ILE A 100 -34.18 40.11 2.55
CA ILE A 100 -34.59 40.86 1.35
C ILE A 100 -35.36 39.93 0.40
N PRO A 101 -36.55 40.32 -0.13
CA PRO A 101 -37.24 39.53 -1.13
C PRO A 101 -36.38 39.34 -2.38
N ILE A 102 -36.29 38.10 -2.88
CA ILE A 102 -35.38 37.74 -3.98
C ILE A 102 -35.62 38.59 -5.25
N GLN A 103 -36.88 38.98 -5.51
CA GLN A 103 -37.26 39.79 -6.66
C GLN A 103 -36.84 41.27 -6.55
N ASP A 104 -36.50 41.74 -5.35
CA ASP A 104 -36.14 43.13 -5.05
C ASP A 104 -34.61 43.34 -4.98
N VAL A 105 -33.82 42.25 -5.01
CA VAL A 105 -32.36 42.30 -5.03
C VAL A 105 -31.88 42.78 -6.41
N ALA A 106 -30.96 43.74 -6.44
CA ALA A 106 -30.39 44.23 -7.70
C ALA A 106 -29.46 43.17 -8.33
N ILE A 107 -29.46 43.08 -9.67
CA ILE A 107 -28.71 42.04 -10.38
C ILE A 107 -27.21 42.01 -10.05
N GLN A 108 -26.63 43.18 -9.73
CA GLN A 108 -25.22 43.35 -9.41
C GLN A 108 -24.86 42.84 -8.01
N ASP A 109 -25.83 42.73 -7.11
CA ASP A 109 -25.63 42.27 -5.72
C ASP A 109 -25.64 40.74 -5.62
N PHE A 110 -26.06 40.03 -6.67
CA PHE A 110 -25.91 38.59 -6.82
C PHE A 110 -24.47 38.26 -7.26
N ALA A 111 -23.54 38.18 -6.30
CA ALA A 111 -22.12 37.91 -6.56
C ALA A 111 -21.70 36.49 -6.10
N CYS A 112 -20.60 35.98 -6.65
CA CYS A 112 -19.91 34.75 -6.21
C CYS A 112 -18.42 35.04 -6.10
N ASP A 113 -17.75 34.53 -5.06
CA ASP A 113 -16.29 34.56 -4.95
C ASP A 113 -15.68 33.45 -5.82
N ASP A 114 -14.62 33.77 -6.57
CA ASP A 114 -13.92 32.94 -7.58
C ASP A 114 -13.22 31.65 -7.06
N GLY A 115 -13.71 31.05 -5.97
CA GLY A 115 -13.14 29.82 -5.42
C GLY A 115 -14.09 28.96 -4.59
N ASN A 116 -15.38 29.32 -4.49
CA ASN A 116 -16.32 28.59 -3.64
C ASN A 116 -17.63 28.28 -4.38
N ASP A 117 -17.54 27.37 -5.35
CA ASP A 117 -18.67 26.92 -6.19
C ASP A 117 -19.59 25.89 -5.48
N GLU A 118 -19.54 25.84 -4.14
CA GLU A 118 -20.33 24.95 -3.26
C GLU A 118 -21.83 25.32 -3.21
N SER A 119 -22.25 26.40 -3.87
CA SER A 119 -23.60 26.96 -3.75
C SER A 119 -24.40 27.04 -5.04
N SER A 120 -23.92 26.40 -6.11
CA SER A 120 -24.74 26.24 -7.31
C SER A 120 -25.71 25.07 -7.13
N CYS A 121 -26.99 25.30 -7.39
CA CYS A 121 -27.96 24.20 -7.59
C CYS A 121 -27.79 23.52 -8.94
N SER A 122 -26.67 23.75 -9.61
CA SER A 122 -26.15 22.82 -10.59
C SER A 122 -26.03 21.46 -9.88
N PRO A 123 -26.45 20.35 -10.50
CA PRO A 123 -25.78 19.10 -10.13
C PRO A 123 -24.31 19.41 -10.39
N LEU A 124 -23.48 19.50 -9.33
CA LEU A 124 -22.02 19.38 -9.45
C LEU A 124 -21.82 18.32 -10.52
N THR A 125 -21.27 18.79 -11.64
CA THR A 125 -21.01 18.09 -12.89
C THR A 125 -21.26 16.59 -12.74
N ARG A 126 -22.32 16.05 -13.38
CA ARG A 126 -22.68 14.61 -13.33
C ARG A 126 -21.52 13.67 -13.66
N CYS A 127 -20.42 14.22 -14.16
CA CYS A 127 -19.16 13.53 -14.24
C CYS A 127 -18.06 14.31 -13.54
N PRO A 128 -17.16 13.64 -12.80
CA PRO A 128 -15.87 14.22 -12.41
C PRO A 128 -15.14 14.78 -13.64
N ALA A 129 -14.35 15.84 -13.48
CA ALA A 129 -13.64 16.50 -14.59
C ALA A 129 -12.63 15.57 -15.28
N GLU A 130 -12.12 14.59 -14.55
CA GLU A 130 -11.18 13.58 -15.02
C GLU A 130 -11.88 12.46 -15.81
N CYS A 131 -13.22 12.40 -15.78
CA CYS A 131 -14.00 11.27 -16.29
C CYS A 131 -14.96 11.69 -17.40
N THR A 132 -15.42 10.70 -18.16
CA THR A 132 -16.53 10.84 -19.12
C THR A 132 -17.70 9.96 -18.69
N CYS A 133 -18.90 10.53 -18.67
CA CYS A 133 -20.10 9.85 -18.18
C CYS A 133 -21.16 9.83 -19.27
N LEU A 134 -21.71 8.63 -19.52
CA LEU A 134 -22.81 8.39 -20.44
C LEU A 134 -23.87 7.57 -19.70
N ASP A 135 -25.03 8.17 -19.44
CA ASP A 135 -26.07 7.59 -18.59
C ASP A 135 -25.54 7.13 -17.21
N THR A 136 -25.51 5.82 -16.97
CA THR A 136 -24.99 5.18 -15.74
C THR A 136 -23.59 4.61 -15.90
N VAL A 137 -22.96 4.82 -17.06
CA VAL A 137 -21.60 4.37 -17.38
C VAL A 137 -20.62 5.50 -17.14
N VAL A 138 -19.58 5.24 -16.34
CA VAL A 138 -18.54 6.21 -15.97
C VAL A 138 -17.18 5.66 -16.39
N ARG A 139 -16.45 6.41 -17.22
CA ARG A 139 -15.11 6.05 -17.70
C ARG A 139 -14.09 7.07 -17.22
N CYS A 140 -13.12 6.61 -16.45
CA CYS A 140 -12.04 7.38 -15.85
C CYS A 140 -10.65 6.78 -16.19
N SER A 141 -10.54 6.14 -17.35
CA SER A 141 -9.38 5.36 -17.76
C SER A 141 -8.20 6.22 -18.20
N ASN A 142 -6.96 5.78 -17.93
CA ASN A 142 -5.72 6.43 -18.37
C ASN A 142 -5.58 7.90 -17.94
N LYS A 143 -5.93 8.19 -16.68
CA LYS A 143 -5.92 9.55 -16.10
C LYS A 143 -4.88 9.74 -15.00
N ALA A 144 -3.98 8.75 -14.82
CA ALA A 144 -2.98 8.72 -13.76
C ALA A 144 -3.56 8.90 -12.35
N LEU A 145 -4.80 8.41 -12.14
CA LEU A 145 -5.50 8.56 -10.87
C LEU A 145 -4.86 7.68 -9.79
N LYS A 146 -4.65 8.27 -8.61
CA LYS A 146 -4.21 7.55 -7.40
C LYS A 146 -5.36 7.28 -6.43
N THR A 147 -6.43 8.08 -6.53
CA THR A 147 -7.62 8.03 -5.69
C THR A 147 -8.88 8.14 -6.54
N LEU A 148 -10.01 7.68 -5.99
CA LEU A 148 -11.28 7.72 -6.71
C LEU A 148 -11.75 9.18 -6.85
N PRO A 149 -12.08 9.66 -8.06
CA PRO A 149 -12.57 11.03 -8.26
C PRO A 149 -13.85 11.31 -7.48
N LYS A 150 -13.94 12.51 -6.90
CA LYS A 150 -15.17 12.96 -6.23
C LYS A 150 -16.24 13.30 -7.28
N GLY A 151 -17.51 13.06 -6.96
CA GLY A 151 -18.63 13.42 -7.83
C GLY A 151 -19.08 12.34 -8.82
N ILE A 152 -18.59 11.11 -8.71
CA ILE A 152 -19.14 9.96 -9.45
C ILE A 152 -20.63 9.78 -9.07
N PRO A 153 -21.56 9.67 -10.04
CA PRO A 153 -22.98 9.45 -9.78
C PRO A 153 -23.26 8.22 -8.92
N ARG A 154 -24.21 8.32 -7.99
CA ARG A 154 -24.60 7.19 -7.11
C ARG A 154 -25.28 6.05 -7.85
N GLU A 155 -25.92 6.34 -8.98
CA GLU A 155 -26.64 5.39 -9.84
C GLU A 155 -25.71 4.73 -10.89
N VAL A 156 -24.38 4.82 -10.71
CA VAL A 156 -23.41 4.20 -11.62
C VAL A 156 -23.60 2.68 -11.66
N THR A 157 -23.65 2.12 -12.87
CA THR A 157 -23.76 0.68 -13.12
C THR A 157 -22.46 0.10 -13.65
N GLU A 158 -21.71 0.87 -14.45
CA GLU A 158 -20.42 0.45 -14.99
C GLU A 158 -19.37 1.51 -14.70
N LEU A 159 -18.25 1.09 -14.11
CA LEU A 159 -17.17 1.97 -13.74
C LEU A 159 -15.84 1.44 -14.29
N TYR A 160 -15.23 2.23 -15.18
CA TYR A 160 -13.94 1.93 -15.80
C TYR A 160 -12.86 2.82 -15.18
N LEU A 161 -11.89 2.20 -14.51
CA LEU A 161 -10.77 2.81 -13.80
C LEU A 161 -9.43 2.25 -14.29
N ASP A 162 -9.41 1.64 -15.48
CA ASP A 162 -8.24 0.99 -16.05
C ASP A 162 -7.12 1.97 -16.43
N GLY A 163 -5.87 1.50 -16.38
CA GLY A 163 -4.70 2.30 -16.80
C GLY A 163 -4.38 3.46 -15.87
N ASN A 164 -4.63 3.31 -14.57
CA ASN A 164 -4.39 4.35 -13.55
C ASN A 164 -3.24 3.93 -12.60
N GLN A 165 -3.14 4.58 -11.44
CA GLN A 165 -2.07 4.38 -10.45
C GLN A 165 -2.63 3.93 -9.09
N PHE A 166 -3.77 3.22 -9.08
CA PHE A 166 -4.35 2.69 -7.85
C PHE A 166 -3.44 1.61 -7.26
N THR A 167 -3.05 1.77 -5.99
CA THR A 167 -2.27 0.76 -5.23
C THR A 167 -3.16 -0.18 -4.41
N GLN A 168 -4.41 0.21 -4.19
CA GLN A 168 -5.44 -0.56 -3.49
C GLN A 168 -6.79 -0.33 -4.15
N VAL A 169 -7.73 -1.26 -3.92
CA VAL A 169 -9.14 -1.08 -4.29
C VAL A 169 -9.73 0.05 -3.43
N PRO A 170 -10.27 1.13 -4.02
CA PRO A 170 -10.86 2.23 -3.26
C PRO A 170 -12.05 1.75 -2.42
N LYS A 171 -12.04 2.05 -1.11
CA LYS A 171 -13.08 1.60 -0.16
C LYS A 171 -14.45 2.21 -0.48
N GLU A 172 -14.44 3.39 -1.07
CA GLU A 172 -15.61 4.15 -1.51
C GLU A 172 -16.43 3.38 -2.56
N LEU A 173 -15.82 2.43 -3.27
CA LEU A 173 -16.53 1.60 -4.23
C LEU A 173 -17.71 0.84 -3.60
N SER A 174 -17.57 0.41 -2.34
CA SER A 174 -18.64 -0.27 -1.59
C SER A 174 -19.91 0.56 -1.39
N THR A 175 -19.85 1.88 -1.66
CA THR A 175 -21.00 2.77 -1.55
C THR A 175 -21.94 2.70 -2.75
N TYR A 176 -21.47 2.21 -3.90
CA TYR A 176 -22.25 2.11 -5.13
C TYR A 176 -22.93 0.74 -5.25
N ARG A 177 -24.22 0.70 -4.89
CA ARG A 177 -24.99 -0.55 -4.77
C ARG A 177 -25.44 -1.16 -6.10
N HIS A 178 -25.46 -0.35 -7.17
CA HIS A 178 -25.95 -0.73 -8.49
C HIS A 178 -24.84 -1.10 -9.48
N LEU A 179 -23.59 -1.16 -9.01
CA LEU A 179 -22.46 -1.55 -9.86
C LEU A 179 -22.61 -3.00 -10.32
N THR A 180 -22.63 -3.18 -11.63
CA THR A 180 -22.63 -4.48 -12.31
C THR A 180 -21.28 -4.75 -12.98
N LEU A 181 -20.48 -3.73 -13.28
CA LEU A 181 -19.15 -3.86 -13.85
C LEU A 181 -18.15 -2.91 -13.20
N ILE A 182 -16.99 -3.46 -12.82
CA ILE A 182 -15.82 -2.70 -12.38
C ILE A 182 -14.60 -3.16 -13.16
N ASP A 183 -13.95 -2.23 -13.85
CA ASP A 183 -12.64 -2.45 -14.48
C ASP A 183 -11.55 -1.68 -13.74
N LEU A 184 -10.66 -2.41 -13.09
CA LEU A 184 -9.48 -1.91 -12.37
C LEU A 184 -8.18 -2.46 -13.00
N SER A 185 -8.23 -2.89 -14.27
CA SER A 185 -7.07 -3.45 -14.94
C SER A 185 -5.94 -2.43 -15.14
N ASN A 186 -4.71 -2.90 -15.34
CA ASN A 186 -3.55 -2.05 -15.62
C ASN A 186 -3.35 -0.97 -14.55
N ASN A 187 -3.40 -1.37 -13.28
CA ASN A 187 -3.14 -0.54 -12.12
C ASN A 187 -1.94 -1.10 -11.32
N GLN A 188 -1.74 -0.64 -10.09
CA GLN A 188 -0.63 -1.06 -9.22
C GLN A 188 -1.14 -1.78 -7.97
N ILE A 189 -2.33 -2.40 -8.04
CA ILE A 189 -2.99 -3.00 -6.87
C ILE A 189 -2.18 -4.23 -6.44
N SER A 190 -1.62 -4.18 -5.23
CA SER A 190 -0.76 -5.23 -4.68
C SER A 190 -1.50 -6.17 -3.73
N THR A 191 -2.52 -5.67 -3.04
CA THR A 191 -3.28 -6.41 -2.03
C THR A 191 -4.79 -6.23 -2.21
N LEU A 192 -5.54 -7.23 -1.75
CA LEU A 192 -6.98 -7.16 -1.55
C LEU A 192 -7.29 -7.27 -0.06
N SER A 193 -8.37 -6.64 0.37
CA SER A 193 -8.91 -6.81 1.72
C SER A 193 -10.20 -7.61 1.68
N ASN A 194 -10.59 -8.23 2.79
CA ASN A 194 -11.86 -8.95 2.94
C ASN A 194 -13.11 -8.05 2.76
N GLN A 195 -12.92 -6.73 2.66
CA GLN A 195 -14.01 -5.76 2.54
C GLN A 195 -13.95 -4.98 1.21
N SER A 196 -12.95 -5.26 0.37
CA SER A 196 -12.70 -4.51 -0.87
C SER A 196 -13.90 -4.47 -1.80
N PHE A 197 -14.70 -5.54 -1.83
CA PHE A 197 -15.92 -5.65 -2.64
C PHE A 197 -17.16 -5.94 -1.79
N SER A 198 -17.14 -5.53 -0.51
CA SER A 198 -18.29 -5.70 0.37
C SER A 198 -19.52 -4.95 -0.15
N ASN A 199 -20.70 -5.53 0.07
CA ASN A 199 -22.01 -5.00 -0.36
C ASN A 199 -22.21 -4.86 -1.89
N MET A 200 -21.45 -5.59 -2.70
CA MET A 200 -21.57 -5.57 -4.17
C MET A 200 -22.26 -6.82 -4.75
N SER A 201 -23.43 -7.19 -4.22
CA SER A 201 -24.11 -8.43 -4.60
C SER A 201 -24.60 -8.46 -6.06
N GLU A 202 -24.79 -7.30 -6.69
CA GLU A 202 -25.23 -7.15 -8.09
C GLU A 202 -24.07 -7.19 -9.10
N LEU A 203 -22.82 -7.23 -8.62
CA LEU A 203 -21.65 -7.19 -9.49
C LEU A 203 -21.58 -8.43 -10.38
N LEU A 204 -21.54 -8.22 -11.70
CA LEU A 204 -21.50 -9.26 -12.72
C LEU A 204 -20.08 -9.47 -13.28
N THR A 205 -19.32 -8.38 -13.41
CA THR A 205 -17.99 -8.37 -14.05
C THR A 205 -16.99 -7.62 -13.18
N LEU A 206 -15.92 -8.30 -12.79
CA LEU A 206 -14.80 -7.71 -12.06
C LEU A 206 -13.49 -7.99 -12.79
N ILE A 207 -12.80 -6.94 -13.22
CA ILE A 207 -11.54 -7.03 -13.95
C ILE A 207 -10.42 -6.44 -13.10
N LEU A 208 -9.48 -7.28 -12.68
CA LEU A 208 -8.28 -6.94 -11.90
C LEU A 208 -7.00 -7.34 -12.66
N SER A 209 -7.08 -7.47 -13.99
CA SER A 209 -5.95 -7.91 -14.81
C SER A 209 -4.78 -6.94 -14.79
N TYR A 210 -3.56 -7.46 -14.98
CA TYR A 210 -2.35 -6.63 -15.09
C TYR A 210 -2.18 -5.69 -13.89
N ASN A 211 -2.28 -6.25 -12.69
CA ASN A 211 -2.01 -5.60 -11.42
C ASN A 211 -0.79 -6.27 -10.76
N ARG A 212 -0.57 -6.06 -9.45
CA ARG A 212 0.55 -6.62 -8.70
C ARG A 212 0.08 -7.56 -7.58
N LEU A 213 -1.09 -8.19 -7.75
CA LEU A 213 -1.66 -9.06 -6.72
C LEU A 213 -0.76 -10.27 -6.49
N ARG A 214 -0.30 -10.46 -5.26
CA ARG A 214 0.56 -11.60 -4.87
C ARG A 214 -0.23 -12.73 -4.21
N CYS A 215 -1.33 -12.38 -3.55
CA CYS A 215 -2.16 -13.28 -2.78
C CYS A 215 -3.64 -12.91 -2.88
N ILE A 216 -4.50 -13.90 -2.63
CA ILE A 216 -5.94 -13.72 -2.53
C ILE A 216 -6.38 -14.09 -1.12
N PRO A 217 -6.86 -13.13 -0.30
CA PRO A 217 -7.49 -13.44 0.97
C PRO A 217 -8.70 -14.35 0.77
N VAL A 218 -8.92 -15.30 1.69
CA VAL A 218 -10.03 -16.28 1.64
C VAL A 218 -11.40 -15.59 1.48
N LYS A 219 -11.57 -14.40 2.05
CA LYS A 219 -12.85 -13.66 2.03
C LYS A 219 -12.87 -12.46 1.10
N ALA A 220 -11.89 -12.36 0.19
CA ALA A 220 -11.77 -11.19 -0.70
C ALA A 220 -13.00 -11.01 -1.60
N PHE A 221 -13.69 -12.10 -1.94
CA PHE A 221 -14.82 -12.12 -2.88
C PHE A 221 -16.14 -12.57 -2.24
N ASP A 222 -16.22 -12.55 -0.90
CA ASP A 222 -17.44 -12.90 -0.17
C ASP A 222 -18.62 -12.02 -0.60
N GLY A 223 -19.80 -12.62 -0.74
CA GLY A 223 -21.03 -11.91 -1.12
C GLY A 223 -21.21 -11.60 -2.61
N LEU A 224 -20.21 -11.84 -3.47
CA LEU A 224 -20.29 -11.62 -4.92
C LEU A 224 -21.07 -12.72 -5.68
N LYS A 225 -22.31 -12.96 -5.23
CA LYS A 225 -23.13 -14.10 -5.67
C LYS A 225 -23.58 -14.03 -7.14
N SER A 226 -23.69 -12.83 -7.69
CA SER A 226 -24.07 -12.62 -9.10
C SER A 226 -22.87 -12.54 -10.06
N LEU A 227 -21.64 -12.63 -9.57
CA LEU A 227 -20.44 -12.47 -10.39
C LEU A 227 -20.35 -13.58 -11.43
N ARG A 228 -20.22 -13.19 -12.69
CA ARG A 228 -20.13 -14.09 -13.86
C ARG A 228 -18.73 -14.16 -14.43
N LEU A 229 -18.02 -13.02 -14.41
CA LEU A 229 -16.66 -12.89 -14.93
C LEU A 229 -15.76 -12.30 -13.86
N LEU A 230 -14.69 -13.04 -13.52
CA LEU A 230 -13.60 -12.58 -12.67
C LEU A 230 -12.30 -12.68 -13.46
N SER A 231 -11.62 -11.57 -13.67
CA SER A 231 -10.32 -11.57 -14.34
C SER A 231 -9.19 -11.21 -13.39
N LEU A 232 -8.29 -12.16 -13.13
CA LEU A 232 -7.07 -12.03 -12.33
C LEU A 232 -5.81 -12.23 -13.18
N HIS A 233 -5.95 -12.22 -14.51
CA HIS A 233 -4.89 -12.44 -15.48
C HIS A 233 -3.71 -11.46 -15.32
N GLY A 234 -2.47 -11.92 -15.48
CA GLY A 234 -1.30 -11.03 -15.46
C GLY A 234 -1.03 -10.42 -14.07
N ASN A 235 -1.13 -11.22 -13.02
CA ASN A 235 -0.75 -10.84 -11.66
C ASN A 235 0.42 -11.72 -11.17
N ASP A 236 0.79 -11.61 -9.89
CA ASP A 236 1.87 -12.38 -9.28
C ASP A 236 1.33 -13.46 -8.30
N ILE A 237 0.13 -13.99 -8.57
CA ILE A 237 -0.55 -14.94 -7.67
C ILE A 237 0.10 -16.32 -7.81
N ALA A 238 0.56 -16.87 -6.68
CA ALA A 238 1.07 -18.24 -6.65
C ALA A 238 0.03 -19.26 -6.16
N VAL A 239 -0.75 -18.91 -5.13
CA VAL A 239 -1.72 -19.81 -4.50
C VAL A 239 -3.03 -19.07 -4.29
N ILE A 240 -4.14 -19.77 -4.54
CA ILE A 240 -5.49 -19.33 -4.20
C ILE A 240 -6.00 -20.29 -3.13
N PRO A 241 -6.30 -19.81 -1.91
CA PRO A 241 -6.69 -20.68 -0.81
C PRO A 241 -8.09 -21.26 -1.04
N GLU A 242 -8.31 -22.47 -0.53
CA GLU A 242 -9.62 -23.10 -0.56
C GLU A 242 -10.66 -22.21 0.15
N GLY A 243 -11.85 -22.13 -0.44
CA GLY A 243 -12.91 -21.23 0.03
C GLY A 243 -12.86 -19.82 -0.56
N ALA A 244 -11.77 -19.39 -1.21
CA ALA A 244 -11.66 -18.05 -1.81
C ALA A 244 -12.79 -17.71 -2.81
N PHE A 245 -13.37 -18.74 -3.43
CA PHE A 245 -14.44 -18.63 -4.43
C PHE A 245 -15.77 -19.23 -3.94
N GLN A 246 -15.96 -19.42 -2.63
CA GLN A 246 -17.12 -20.12 -2.06
C GLN A 246 -18.45 -19.50 -2.47
N ASP A 247 -18.56 -18.16 -2.46
CA ASP A 247 -19.78 -17.43 -2.79
C ASP A 247 -19.98 -17.15 -4.29
N LEU A 248 -18.97 -17.45 -5.12
CA LEU A 248 -18.97 -17.20 -6.57
C LEU A 248 -19.79 -18.23 -7.36
N SER A 249 -21.01 -18.48 -6.92
CA SER A 249 -21.90 -19.53 -7.45
C SER A 249 -22.37 -19.31 -8.90
N ALA A 250 -22.41 -18.06 -9.36
CA ALA A 250 -22.79 -17.70 -10.74
C ALA A 250 -21.59 -17.58 -11.70
N LEU A 251 -20.37 -17.85 -11.24
CA LEU A 251 -19.16 -17.61 -12.03
C LEU A 251 -19.06 -18.60 -13.20
N SER A 252 -18.91 -18.07 -14.41
CA SER A 252 -18.72 -18.85 -15.63
C SER A 252 -17.33 -18.65 -16.25
N HIS A 253 -16.75 -17.46 -16.11
CA HIS A 253 -15.46 -17.12 -16.70
C HIS A 253 -14.49 -16.64 -15.62
N LEU A 254 -13.32 -17.26 -15.58
CA LEU A 254 -12.26 -16.95 -14.63
C LEU A 254 -10.96 -16.77 -15.41
N ALA A 255 -10.35 -15.60 -15.47
CA ALA A 255 -9.05 -15.48 -16.15
C ALA A 255 -7.90 -15.57 -15.14
N LEU A 256 -7.13 -16.65 -15.18
CA LEU A 256 -5.96 -16.86 -14.29
C LEU A 256 -4.61 -16.95 -15.02
N GLY A 257 -4.60 -16.85 -16.34
CA GLY A 257 -3.36 -16.91 -17.13
C GLY A 257 -2.32 -15.86 -16.68
N ALA A 258 -1.06 -16.07 -17.07
CA ALA A 258 0.05 -15.18 -16.72
C ALA A 258 0.15 -14.89 -15.21
N ASN A 259 -0.02 -15.94 -14.39
CA ASN A 259 0.29 -15.94 -12.96
C ASN A 259 1.26 -17.10 -12.67
N PRO A 260 2.22 -16.95 -11.75
CA PRO A 260 3.16 -18.00 -11.38
C PRO A 260 2.52 -19.03 -10.42
N LEU A 261 1.47 -19.72 -10.88
CA LEU A 261 0.67 -20.63 -10.06
C LEU A 261 1.49 -21.82 -9.56
N TYR A 262 1.51 -22.04 -8.25
CA TYR A 262 2.16 -23.18 -7.61
C TYR A 262 1.15 -24.31 -7.39
N CYS A 263 1.15 -25.29 -8.28
CA CYS A 263 0.13 -26.32 -8.42
C CYS A 263 0.43 -27.58 -7.60
N ASP A 264 0.55 -27.43 -6.29
CA ASP A 264 0.65 -28.56 -5.34
C ASP A 264 -0.74 -29.01 -4.85
N CYS A 265 -0.79 -29.79 -3.77
CA CYS A 265 -2.06 -30.25 -3.19
C CYS A 265 -2.97 -29.11 -2.69
N ASN A 266 -2.43 -27.94 -2.34
CA ASN A 266 -3.24 -26.80 -1.90
C ASN A 266 -4.04 -26.17 -3.06
N MET A 267 -3.66 -26.45 -4.30
CA MET A 267 -4.37 -26.00 -5.51
C MET A 267 -5.23 -27.11 -6.13
N GLN A 268 -5.28 -28.30 -5.52
CA GLN A 268 -6.09 -29.43 -6.01
C GLN A 268 -7.58 -29.04 -6.10
N TRP A 269 -8.11 -28.40 -5.04
CA TRP A 269 -9.50 -27.96 -5.00
C TRP A 269 -9.85 -27.07 -6.19
N LEU A 270 -8.94 -26.16 -6.58
CA LEU A 270 -9.19 -25.23 -7.68
C LEU A 270 -9.25 -25.98 -9.01
N SER A 271 -8.34 -26.93 -9.22
CA SER A 271 -8.36 -27.81 -10.40
C SER A 271 -9.66 -28.62 -10.50
N GLU A 272 -10.19 -29.10 -9.38
CA GLU A 272 -11.48 -29.79 -9.34
C GLU A 272 -12.65 -28.82 -9.59
N TRP A 273 -12.61 -27.65 -8.95
CA TRP A 273 -13.67 -26.65 -9.01
C TRP A 273 -13.87 -26.04 -10.40
N VAL A 274 -12.79 -25.78 -11.14
CA VAL A 274 -12.89 -25.27 -12.53
C VAL A 274 -13.50 -26.32 -13.47
N LYS A 275 -13.17 -27.61 -13.28
CA LYS A 275 -13.69 -28.72 -14.09
C LYS A 275 -15.15 -29.05 -13.76
N SER A 276 -15.52 -29.03 -12.49
CA SER A 276 -16.84 -29.51 -12.03
C SER A 276 -18.00 -28.62 -12.44
N GLY A 277 -17.76 -27.35 -12.79
CA GLY A 277 -18.81 -26.49 -13.34
C GLY A 277 -18.42 -25.73 -14.58
N TYR A 278 -17.59 -26.33 -15.44
CA TYR A 278 -17.24 -25.80 -16.77
C TYR A 278 -16.84 -24.33 -16.75
N LYS A 279 -16.08 -23.91 -15.73
CA LYS A 279 -15.57 -22.54 -15.66
C LYS A 279 -14.40 -22.45 -16.60
N GLU A 280 -14.34 -21.41 -17.42
CA GLU A 280 -13.23 -21.21 -18.34
C GLU A 280 -12.10 -20.48 -17.62
N PRO A 281 -11.00 -21.14 -17.18
CA PRO A 281 -9.89 -20.49 -16.45
C PRO A 281 -8.98 -19.64 -17.37
N GLY A 282 -9.28 -19.60 -18.68
CA GLY A 282 -8.34 -19.18 -19.72
C GLY A 282 -7.12 -20.12 -19.81
N ILE A 283 -6.01 -19.61 -20.34
CA ILE A 283 -4.75 -20.36 -20.46
C ILE A 283 -3.96 -20.24 -19.13
N ALA A 284 -4.47 -20.87 -18.08
CA ALA A 284 -3.82 -20.93 -16.77
C ALA A 284 -2.82 -22.09 -16.72
N ARG A 285 -1.53 -21.78 -16.55
CA ARG A 285 -0.42 -22.73 -16.45
C ARG A 285 0.18 -22.70 -15.06
N CYS A 286 0.65 -23.85 -14.63
CA CYS A 286 1.42 -24.01 -13.40
C CYS A 286 2.88 -23.60 -13.65
N ALA A 287 3.44 -22.80 -12.75
CA ALA A 287 4.87 -22.47 -12.74
C ALA A 287 5.71 -23.53 -12.02
N GLY A 288 5.07 -24.38 -11.22
CA GLY A 288 5.72 -25.48 -10.50
C GLY A 288 4.72 -26.17 -9.56
N PRO A 289 5.18 -27.10 -8.70
CA PRO A 289 6.56 -27.60 -8.60
C PRO A 289 6.90 -28.69 -9.62
N GLY A 290 8.18 -28.78 -10.01
CA GLY A 290 8.74 -29.91 -10.78
C GLY A 290 7.98 -30.23 -12.07
N GLU A 291 7.44 -31.45 -12.17
CA GLU A 291 6.67 -31.95 -13.31
C GLU A 291 5.36 -31.20 -13.59
N MET A 292 4.89 -30.36 -12.65
CA MET A 292 3.73 -29.49 -12.85
C MET A 292 4.06 -28.27 -13.70
N THR A 293 5.33 -27.93 -13.91
CA THR A 293 5.73 -26.79 -14.74
C THR A 293 5.11 -26.86 -16.14
N ASP A 294 4.55 -25.75 -16.61
CA ASP A 294 3.85 -25.55 -17.88
C ASP A 294 2.56 -26.37 -18.10
N LYS A 295 2.20 -27.23 -17.14
CA LYS A 295 0.94 -27.99 -17.18
C LYS A 295 -0.25 -27.05 -17.02
N LEU A 296 -1.31 -27.31 -17.79
CA LEU A 296 -2.53 -26.50 -17.76
C LEU A 296 -3.40 -26.91 -16.56
N LEU A 297 -3.91 -25.93 -15.82
CA LEU A 297 -4.80 -26.14 -14.68
C LEU A 297 -6.07 -26.92 -15.09
N LEU A 298 -6.61 -26.62 -16.27
CA LEU A 298 -7.86 -27.19 -16.78
C LEU A 298 -7.74 -28.66 -17.20
N THR A 299 -6.66 -29.04 -17.88
CA THR A 299 -6.53 -30.37 -18.48
C THR A 299 -5.76 -31.35 -17.60
N THR A 300 -4.93 -30.87 -16.68
CA THR A 300 -4.13 -31.73 -15.81
C THR A 300 -5.02 -32.45 -14.79
N PRO A 301 -4.96 -33.79 -14.65
CA PRO A 301 -5.80 -34.51 -13.69
C PRO A 301 -5.59 -34.02 -12.25
N SER A 302 -6.66 -33.83 -11.49
CA SER A 302 -6.58 -33.24 -10.13
C SER A 302 -5.72 -34.08 -9.17
N LYS A 303 -5.65 -35.40 -9.37
CA LYS A 303 -4.78 -36.31 -8.60
C LYS A 303 -3.27 -36.05 -8.76
N LYS A 304 -2.85 -35.24 -9.74
CA LYS A 304 -1.45 -34.84 -9.94
C LYS A 304 -1.04 -33.65 -9.07
N PHE A 305 -2.00 -32.96 -8.47
CA PHE A 305 -1.77 -31.86 -7.54
C PHE A 305 -1.44 -32.45 -6.16
N THR A 306 -0.18 -32.81 -5.93
CA THR A 306 0.28 -33.49 -4.72
C THR A 306 1.40 -32.71 -4.04
N CYS A 307 1.38 -32.64 -2.71
CA CYS A 307 2.46 -32.01 -1.95
C CYS A 307 3.62 -33.01 -1.75
N GLN A 308 4.84 -32.58 -2.05
CA GLN A 308 6.06 -33.40 -1.94
C GLN A 308 6.96 -32.97 -0.76
N GLY A 309 6.48 -32.05 0.09
CA GLY A 309 7.24 -31.48 1.19
C GLY A 309 6.69 -30.12 1.61
N PRO A 310 7.41 -29.38 2.47
CA PRO A 310 7.05 -28.01 2.81
C PRO A 310 7.11 -27.11 1.57
N VAL A 311 6.16 -26.17 1.47
CA VAL A 311 6.13 -25.16 0.40
C VAL A 311 7.29 -24.19 0.59
N ASP A 312 7.92 -23.77 -0.50
CA ASP A 312 9.01 -22.81 -0.48
C ASP A 312 8.60 -21.50 0.24
N VAL A 313 9.50 -21.00 1.09
CA VAL A 313 9.25 -19.78 1.89
C VAL A 313 8.92 -18.59 0.99
N SER A 314 9.51 -18.49 -0.21
CA SER A 314 9.22 -17.42 -1.16
C SER A 314 7.75 -17.41 -1.64
N ILE A 315 7.11 -18.59 -1.72
CA ILE A 315 5.70 -18.73 -2.11
C ILE A 315 4.81 -18.38 -0.92
N LEU A 316 5.12 -18.89 0.26
CA LEU A 316 4.37 -18.58 1.48
C LEU A 316 4.45 -17.08 1.82
N ALA A 317 5.61 -16.47 1.57
CA ALA A 317 5.87 -15.05 1.79
C ALA A 317 5.01 -14.14 0.90
N LYS A 318 4.47 -14.63 -0.24
CA LYS A 318 3.53 -13.84 -1.07
C LYS A 318 2.23 -13.49 -0.34
N CYS A 319 1.78 -14.35 0.57
CA CYS A 319 0.59 -14.11 1.39
C CYS A 319 0.92 -13.50 2.75
N ASN A 320 2.07 -13.89 3.32
CA ASN A 320 2.53 -13.41 4.61
C ASN A 320 4.03 -13.05 4.53
N PRO A 321 4.38 -11.81 4.13
CA PRO A 321 5.76 -11.39 3.92
C PRO A 321 6.69 -11.67 5.09
N CYS A 322 6.18 -11.57 6.32
CA CYS A 322 6.99 -11.76 7.52
C CYS A 322 7.53 -13.20 7.67
N LEU A 323 6.98 -14.19 6.95
CA LEU A 323 7.55 -15.55 6.92
C LEU A 323 8.95 -15.61 6.30
N SER A 324 9.29 -14.65 5.44
CA SER A 324 10.63 -14.55 4.83
C SER A 324 11.65 -13.83 5.72
N ASN A 325 11.26 -13.37 6.92
CA ASN A 325 12.06 -12.52 7.80
C ASN A 325 12.72 -11.35 7.04
N PRO A 326 11.93 -10.46 6.43
CA PRO A 326 12.48 -9.37 5.60
C PRO A 326 13.27 -8.35 6.44
N CYS A 327 12.86 -8.12 7.69
CA CYS A 327 13.51 -7.17 8.59
C CYS A 327 14.87 -7.68 9.10
N LYS A 328 15.92 -6.90 8.87
CA LYS A 328 17.30 -7.11 9.34
C LYS A 328 17.53 -6.50 10.72
N ASN A 329 18.70 -6.78 11.30
CA ASN A 329 19.18 -6.21 12.56
C ASN A 329 18.16 -6.31 13.70
N ASP A 330 17.51 -7.46 13.87
CA ASP A 330 16.46 -7.71 14.87
C ASP A 330 15.22 -6.81 14.77
N GLY A 331 14.93 -6.27 13.58
CA GLY A 331 13.69 -5.55 13.29
C GLY A 331 12.45 -6.43 13.40
N THR A 332 11.35 -5.85 13.91
CA THR A 332 10.06 -6.55 14.03
C THR A 332 9.22 -6.37 12.77
N CYS A 333 8.87 -7.45 12.09
CA CYS A 333 8.03 -7.42 10.88
C CYS A 333 6.54 -7.36 11.20
N ASN A 334 5.81 -6.46 10.54
CA ASN A 334 4.36 -6.41 10.53
C ASN A 334 3.84 -6.41 9.09
N ASN A 335 2.71 -7.08 8.85
CA ASN A 335 2.03 -7.03 7.55
C ASN A 335 1.44 -5.63 7.32
N ASP A 336 1.66 -5.06 6.13
CA ASP A 336 1.17 -3.73 5.76
C ASP A 336 0.35 -3.81 4.46
N PRO A 337 -0.90 -3.30 4.42
CA PRO A 337 -1.74 -3.38 3.22
C PRO A 337 -1.21 -2.57 2.02
N VAL A 338 -0.44 -1.50 2.27
CA VAL A 338 0.08 -0.60 1.24
C VAL A 338 1.46 -1.06 0.79
N ASP A 339 2.38 -1.18 1.76
CA ASP A 339 3.80 -1.43 1.54
C ASP A 339 4.15 -2.92 1.57
N PHE A 340 3.13 -3.79 1.62
CA PHE A 340 3.19 -5.25 1.77
C PHE A 340 3.65 -5.71 3.17
N TYR A 341 4.72 -5.12 3.68
CA TYR A 341 5.15 -5.24 5.07
C TYR A 341 5.82 -3.96 5.54
N ARG A 342 5.91 -3.83 6.85
CA ARG A 342 6.62 -2.75 7.51
C ARG A 342 7.45 -3.28 8.65
N CYS A 343 8.72 -2.91 8.67
CA CYS A 343 9.63 -3.23 9.76
C CYS A 343 9.62 -2.12 10.80
N THR A 344 9.49 -2.50 12.07
CA THR A 344 9.80 -1.63 13.21
C THR A 344 11.28 -1.81 13.51
N CYS A 345 12.09 -0.82 13.13
CA CYS A 345 13.53 -0.88 13.30
C CYS A 345 13.95 -0.60 14.75
N PRO A 346 14.93 -1.34 15.28
CA PRO A 346 15.52 -1.02 16.57
C PRO A 346 16.36 0.25 16.48
N TYR A 347 16.71 0.79 17.66
CA TYR A 347 17.54 1.98 17.75
C TYR A 347 18.84 1.80 16.98
N GLY A 348 19.14 2.75 16.08
CA GLY A 348 20.34 2.73 15.25
C GLY A 348 20.13 2.28 13.79
N PHE A 349 18.95 1.78 13.41
CA PHE A 349 18.67 1.38 12.02
C PHE A 349 17.44 2.08 11.45
N LYS A 350 17.45 2.27 10.12
CA LYS A 350 16.41 2.87 9.28
C LYS A 350 16.30 2.09 7.96
N GLY A 351 15.34 2.48 7.11
CA GLY A 351 15.02 1.78 5.86
C GLY A 351 13.82 0.85 6.00
N GLN A 352 13.34 0.33 4.86
CA GLN A 352 12.19 -0.59 4.82
C GLN A 352 12.49 -1.91 5.53
N ASP A 353 13.74 -2.38 5.40
CA ASP A 353 14.22 -3.66 5.94
C ASP A 353 15.11 -3.49 7.16
N CYS A 354 15.23 -2.28 7.72
CA CYS A 354 16.14 -1.99 8.84
C CYS A 354 17.61 -2.33 8.55
N ASP A 355 18.02 -2.24 7.29
CA ASP A 355 19.35 -2.56 6.78
C ASP A 355 20.29 -1.34 6.79
N VAL A 356 19.74 -0.12 6.84
CA VAL A 356 20.51 1.12 6.79
C VAL A 356 20.79 1.63 8.21
N PRO A 357 22.06 1.79 8.63
CA PRO A 357 22.38 2.45 9.90
C PRO A 357 21.92 3.92 9.89
N ILE A 358 21.43 4.45 11.01
CA ILE A 358 20.97 5.85 11.11
C ILE A 358 22.14 6.82 10.89
N HIS A 359 23.31 6.49 11.45
CA HIS A 359 24.56 7.20 11.24
C HIS A 359 25.73 6.21 11.17
N ALA A 360 26.83 6.62 10.56
CA ALA A 360 27.95 5.74 10.23
C ALA A 360 28.62 5.05 11.45
N CYS A 361 28.61 5.68 12.63
CA CYS A 361 29.21 5.08 13.84
C CYS A 361 28.42 3.92 14.49
N ILE A 362 27.14 3.68 14.15
CA ILE A 362 26.36 2.58 14.77
C ILE A 362 26.93 1.20 14.42
N SER A 363 27.53 1.05 13.24
CA SER A 363 28.12 -0.22 12.80
C SER A 363 29.51 -0.50 13.40
N ASN A 364 29.97 0.30 14.37
CA ASN A 364 31.31 0.24 14.96
C ASN A 364 32.42 0.07 13.89
N PRO A 365 32.58 1.05 13.00
CA PRO A 365 33.53 0.94 11.90
C PRO A 365 34.99 0.94 12.38
N CYS A 366 35.31 1.65 13.47
CA CYS A 366 36.65 1.71 14.04
C CYS A 366 37.04 0.38 14.71
N LYS A 367 38.16 -0.20 14.28
CA LYS A 367 38.74 -1.45 14.79
C LYS A 367 39.71 -1.17 15.95
N ASN A 368 40.18 -2.25 16.58
CA ASN A 368 41.25 -2.21 17.59
C ASN A 368 41.03 -1.23 18.76
N GLY A 369 39.78 -1.05 19.18
CA GLY A 369 39.41 -0.16 20.29
C GLY A 369 39.35 1.33 19.92
N GLY A 370 39.40 1.68 18.63
CA GLY A 370 39.25 3.06 18.16
C GLY A 370 37.87 3.66 18.47
N THR A 371 37.84 4.98 18.72
CA THR A 371 36.60 5.73 19.02
C THR A 371 36.06 6.37 17.75
N CYS A 372 34.79 6.13 17.44
CA CYS A 372 34.13 6.68 16.24
C CYS A 372 33.51 8.05 16.50
N HIS A 373 33.74 8.97 15.57
CA HIS A 373 33.14 10.31 15.56
C HIS A 373 32.45 10.58 14.22
N LEU A 374 31.31 11.27 14.27
CA LEU A 374 30.61 11.72 13.05
C LEU A 374 31.25 13.01 12.54
N LYS A 375 31.36 13.16 11.21
CA LYS A 375 31.76 14.44 10.61
C LYS A 375 30.56 15.41 10.59
N GLU A 376 30.78 16.65 11.02
CA GLU A 376 29.72 17.67 11.01
C GLU A 376 29.27 17.97 9.57
N GLY A 377 27.97 17.84 9.31
CA GLY A 377 27.35 18.15 8.02
C GLY A 377 26.94 16.95 7.16
N GLU A 378 27.37 15.72 7.49
CA GLU A 378 27.03 14.51 6.71
C GLU A 378 26.72 13.30 7.63
N GLU A 379 25.46 12.87 7.70
CA GLU A 379 25.01 11.73 8.54
C GLU A 379 25.69 10.38 8.19
N SER A 380 26.24 10.27 6.99
CA SER A 380 26.88 9.05 6.45
C SER A 380 28.41 9.06 6.56
N SER A 381 29.02 10.13 7.10
CA SER A 381 30.47 10.31 7.14
C SER A 381 31.01 10.21 8.57
N PHE A 382 32.05 9.41 8.78
CA PHE A 382 32.69 9.20 10.08
C PHE A 382 34.21 9.38 9.99
N TRP A 383 34.85 9.45 11.15
CA TRP A 383 36.30 9.32 11.31
C TRP A 383 36.61 8.63 12.63
N CYS A 384 37.75 7.97 12.71
CA CYS A 384 38.17 7.20 13.88
C CYS A 384 39.34 7.89 14.60
N VAL A 385 39.26 7.94 15.92
CA VAL A 385 40.43 8.17 16.79
C VAL A 385 40.99 6.81 17.17
N CYS A 386 42.19 6.50 16.71
CA CYS A 386 42.82 5.21 17.00
C CYS A 386 43.39 5.16 18.41
N ALA A 387 43.35 3.96 19.00
CA ALA A 387 44.07 3.68 20.22
C ALA A 387 45.59 3.68 19.94
N ASP A 388 46.40 3.96 20.96
CA ASP A 388 47.85 3.99 20.82
C ASP A 388 48.39 2.70 20.18
N GLY A 389 49.29 2.83 19.21
CA GLY A 389 49.83 1.71 18.42
C GLY A 389 49.03 1.35 17.15
N PHE A 390 47.90 2.00 16.86
CA PHE A 390 47.13 1.74 15.64
C PHE A 390 46.97 2.98 14.75
N GLU A 391 46.93 2.76 13.45
CA GLU A 391 46.68 3.78 12.43
C GLU A 391 45.74 3.28 11.31
N GLY A 392 45.45 4.15 10.34
CA GLY A 392 44.48 3.90 9.26
C GLY A 392 43.14 4.61 9.47
N GLU A 393 42.29 4.63 8.43
CA GLU A 393 40.99 5.34 8.49
C GLU A 393 40.00 4.68 9.46
N ALA A 394 40.13 3.37 9.66
CA ALA A 394 39.34 2.56 10.57
C ALA A 394 40.19 1.94 11.69
N CYS A 395 41.42 2.43 11.93
CA CYS A 395 42.36 1.89 12.92
C CYS A 395 42.72 0.40 12.68
N GLU A 396 42.79 0.01 11.42
CA GLU A 396 43.01 -1.36 10.97
C GLU A 396 44.48 -1.77 10.93
N VAL A 397 45.40 -0.80 10.94
CA VAL A 397 46.84 -1.03 10.82
C VAL A 397 47.49 -0.94 12.20
N ASN A 398 48.29 -1.95 12.57
CA ASN A 398 49.21 -1.85 13.71
C ASN A 398 50.44 -1.07 13.24
N VAL A 399 50.80 0.00 13.94
CA VAL A 399 51.99 0.79 13.64
C VAL A 399 53.21 -0.07 13.94
N ASP A 400 54.14 -0.16 13.00
CA ASP A 400 55.36 -0.95 13.18
C ASP A 400 56.33 -0.21 14.12
N ASP A 401 56.37 -0.63 15.39
CA ASP A 401 57.25 -0.04 16.39
C ASP A 401 58.74 -0.35 16.12
N CYS A 402 59.05 -1.26 15.18
CA CYS A 402 60.43 -1.61 14.83
C CYS A 402 61.08 -0.68 13.81
N ASP A 403 60.33 0.16 13.09
CA ASP A 403 60.88 1.06 12.07
C ASP A 403 61.83 2.12 12.66
N ASP A 404 61.54 2.57 13.89
CA ASP A 404 62.35 3.55 14.63
C ASP A 404 63.20 2.92 15.75
N ASN A 405 63.04 1.63 16.03
CA ASN A 405 63.70 0.94 17.14
C ASN A 405 64.56 -0.22 16.67
N ASP A 406 65.86 0.05 16.57
CA ASP A 406 66.86 -0.95 16.22
C ASP A 406 67.21 -1.84 17.42
N CYS A 407 67.01 -3.14 17.27
CA CYS A 407 67.50 -4.11 18.23
C CYS A 407 69.01 -4.37 18.06
N GLU A 408 69.78 -4.29 19.14
CA GLU A 408 71.24 -4.42 19.09
C GLU A 408 71.70 -5.87 18.83
N ASN A 409 72.98 -6.06 18.50
CA ASN A 409 73.64 -7.37 18.41
C ASN A 409 72.98 -8.37 17.44
N ASN A 410 72.52 -7.89 16.29
CA ASN A 410 71.95 -8.72 15.22
C ASN A 410 70.68 -9.49 15.67
N SER A 411 69.97 -8.94 16.66
CA SER A 411 68.70 -9.50 17.15
C SER A 411 67.54 -9.08 16.26
N THR A 412 66.47 -9.87 16.26
CA THR A 412 65.29 -9.62 15.41
C THR A 412 64.29 -8.78 16.19
N CYS A 413 63.94 -7.60 15.68
CA CYS A 413 62.84 -6.83 16.24
C CYS A 413 61.51 -7.51 15.91
N VAL A 414 60.65 -7.62 16.92
CA VAL A 414 59.31 -8.16 16.82
C VAL A 414 58.34 -7.06 17.23
N ASP A 415 57.56 -6.61 16.25
CA ASP A 415 56.50 -5.63 16.41
C ASP A 415 55.43 -6.09 17.43
N GLY A 416 54.90 -5.14 18.19
CA GLY A 416 53.87 -5.33 19.22
C GLY A 416 52.83 -4.22 19.14
N ILE A 417 51.98 -4.08 20.16
CA ILE A 417 50.97 -3.01 20.17
C ILE A 417 51.53 -1.85 20.98
N ASN A 418 51.90 -0.75 20.30
CA ASN A 418 52.52 0.44 20.91
C ASN A 418 53.79 0.10 21.71
N ASN A 419 54.50 -0.94 21.29
CA ASN A 419 55.70 -1.45 21.91
C ASN A 419 56.36 -2.48 20.99
N TYR A 420 57.69 -2.59 21.05
CA TYR A 420 58.46 -3.61 20.35
C TYR A 420 59.13 -4.58 21.33
N THR A 421 59.50 -5.76 20.84
CA THR A 421 60.34 -6.71 21.59
C THR A 421 61.50 -7.20 20.76
N CYS A 422 62.71 -7.21 21.34
CA CYS A 422 63.89 -7.72 20.67
C CYS A 422 64.08 -9.21 20.95
N GLN A 423 63.89 -10.04 19.92
CA GLN A 423 64.20 -11.46 20.00
C GLN A 423 65.72 -11.66 19.90
N CYS A 424 66.34 -11.86 21.06
CA CYS A 424 67.79 -11.98 21.20
C CYS A 424 68.33 -13.25 20.53
N ALA A 425 69.53 -13.18 19.96
CA ALA A 425 70.32 -14.36 19.61
C ALA A 425 70.71 -15.16 20.88
N PRO A 426 71.03 -16.46 20.80
CA PRO A 426 71.26 -17.33 21.97
C PRO A 426 72.30 -16.83 22.99
N GLU A 427 73.19 -15.95 22.54
CA GLU A 427 74.32 -15.39 23.29
C GLU A 427 74.00 -14.03 23.95
N TYR A 428 72.75 -13.53 23.88
CA TYR A 428 72.36 -12.20 24.35
C TYR A 428 71.01 -12.18 25.10
N THR A 429 70.83 -11.25 26.04
CA THR A 429 69.63 -11.06 26.88
C THR A 429 69.41 -9.57 27.22
N GLY A 430 68.20 -9.18 27.66
CA GLY A 430 67.84 -7.81 28.10
C GLY A 430 66.91 -7.05 27.15
N GLU A 431 66.41 -5.87 27.56
CA GLU A 431 65.35 -5.06 26.90
C GLU A 431 65.65 -4.62 25.45
N ALA A 432 66.89 -4.74 24.97
CA ALA A 432 67.28 -4.50 23.57
C ALA A 432 68.34 -5.50 23.07
N ALA A 433 68.42 -6.69 23.67
CA ALA A 433 69.52 -7.65 23.47
C ALA A 433 70.93 -7.11 23.81
N ALA A 434 71.02 -6.09 24.66
CA ALA A 434 72.27 -5.39 24.98
C ALA A 434 73.26 -6.17 25.87
N ARG A 435 72.82 -7.24 26.57
CA ARG A 435 73.69 -7.99 27.51
C ARG A 435 74.10 -9.34 26.94
N GLN A 436 75.40 -9.53 26.73
CA GLN A 436 75.95 -10.84 26.37
C GLN A 436 75.74 -11.85 27.51
N THR A 437 75.18 -13.02 27.23
CA THR A 437 75.07 -14.10 28.19
C THR A 437 76.47 -14.61 28.47
N THR A 438 76.96 -14.37 29.68
CA THR A 438 78.24 -14.95 30.10
C THR A 438 78.02 -16.46 30.26
N PRO A 439 78.78 -17.31 29.55
CA PRO A 439 78.64 -18.75 29.74
C PRO A 439 79.05 -19.10 31.18
N PRO A 440 78.32 -19.97 31.89
CA PRO A 440 78.77 -20.47 33.17
C PRO A 440 80.14 -21.13 32.98
N ARG A 441 81.12 -20.70 33.78
CA ARG A 441 82.47 -21.29 33.83
C ARG A 441 82.36 -22.81 33.87
N ALA A 442 82.87 -23.47 32.83
CA ALA A 442 82.96 -24.91 32.75
C ALA A 442 83.76 -25.46 33.94
N ILE A 443 83.10 -26.18 34.83
CA ILE A 443 83.76 -27.03 35.82
C ILE A 443 84.12 -28.33 35.08
N LEU A 444 85.41 -28.53 34.82
CA LEU A 444 85.98 -29.78 34.31
C LEU A 444 85.68 -30.96 35.28
N PRO A 445 85.45 -32.18 34.77
CA PRO A 445 84.96 -33.30 35.56
C PRO A 445 86.08 -34.02 36.32
N PRO A 446 85.83 -34.61 37.50
CA PRO A 446 86.70 -35.65 38.04
C PRO A 446 86.40 -37.01 37.40
N GLN A 447 87.46 -37.78 37.17
CA GLN A 447 87.46 -39.09 36.51
C GLN A 447 86.76 -40.21 37.29
N LYS A 448 86.29 -41.20 36.53
CA LYS A 448 85.62 -42.47 36.90
C LYS A 448 86.43 -43.37 37.85
N HIS A 449 85.71 -44.12 38.70
CA HIS A 449 85.75 -45.59 38.95
C HIS A 449 84.90 -45.87 40.23
N ARG A 450 84.10 -46.93 40.42
CA ARG A 450 83.97 -48.28 39.83
C ARG A 450 82.65 -48.94 40.36
N ALA A 451 82.13 -49.92 39.59
CA ALA A 451 81.34 -51.12 39.98
C ALA A 451 79.91 -50.94 40.58
N ILE A 452 78.83 -51.42 39.92
CA ILE A 452 78.23 -52.79 39.95
C ILE A 452 77.66 -53.07 41.37
N ASP A 453 76.37 -53.31 41.63
CA ASP A 453 75.53 -54.40 41.09
C ASP A 453 74.01 -54.27 41.40
N THR A 454 73.21 -54.91 40.52
CA THR A 454 71.88 -55.58 40.66
C THR A 454 70.84 -55.25 41.76
N SER A 455 69.57 -55.06 41.37
CA SER A 455 68.54 -56.14 41.32
C SER A 455 67.08 -55.64 41.19
N LEU A 456 66.37 -56.25 40.22
CA LEU A 456 64.98 -56.75 40.21
C LEU A 456 63.83 -55.87 40.78
N SER A 457 62.93 -55.35 39.92
CA SER A 457 61.61 -55.95 39.53
C SER A 457 60.47 -55.62 40.52
N LEU A 458 59.18 -55.45 40.20
CA LEU A 458 58.29 -56.21 39.31
C LEU A 458 56.89 -55.52 39.37
N TRP A 459 56.24 -55.26 38.22
CA TRP A 459 54.77 -55.40 37.92
C TRP A 459 53.75 -54.41 38.51
N ALA A 460 52.54 -54.16 37.96
CA ALA A 460 51.89 -54.37 36.67
C ALA A 460 50.55 -53.55 36.66
N ARG A 461 50.01 -53.33 35.46
CA ARG A 461 48.67 -52.83 35.02
C ARG A 461 47.46 -53.54 35.71
N PRO A 462 46.14 -53.32 35.41
CA PRO A 462 45.53 -52.67 34.22
C PRO A 462 44.17 -51.90 34.41
N SER A 463 43.68 -51.44 33.24
CA SER A 463 42.39 -50.85 32.86
C SER A 463 41.16 -51.79 32.89
N LEU A 464 39.99 -51.17 32.57
CA LEU A 464 38.63 -51.66 32.23
C LEU A 464 37.64 -51.54 33.40
N VAL A 465 36.48 -50.88 33.26
CA VAL A 465 35.42 -51.01 32.23
C VAL A 465 35.08 -49.70 31.53
#